data_AF-A0A183KRH7-F1
#
_entry.id   AF-A0A183KRH7-F1
#
_cell.length_a   1.000
_cell.length_b   1.000
_cell.length_c   1.000
_cell.angle_alpha   90.00
_cell.angle_beta   90.00
_cell.angle_gamma   90.00
#
_symmetry.space_group_name_H-M   'P 1'
#
loop_
_entity.id
_entity.type
_entity.pdbx_description
1 polymer ?
#
loop_
_entity_poly.entity_id
_entity_poly.type
_entity_poly.pdbx_seq_one_letter_code
_entity_poly.pdbx_strand_id
1 'polypeptide(L)' 'MVGLARRTNAKFLFASTSEIYGDPEVHPQPESYWGNVNPVGPRACYDESKRLGETMTYAYFRHPNMMNISNSSLYMEQL' A
#
# COMPACT_ATOMS: atom_id res chain seq x y z
N MET A 1 7.48 10.70 -1.84
CA MET A 1 6.79 10.69 -3.14
C MET A 1 5.33 11.11 -3.03
N VAL A 2 4.53 10.53 -2.14
CA VAL A 2 3.11 10.91 -1.91
C VAL A 2 2.93 12.42 -1.65
N GLY A 3 3.77 13.03 -0.79
CA GLY A 3 3.73 14.46 -0.54
C GLY A 3 4.11 15.35 -1.74
N LEU A 4 4.93 14.85 -2.67
CA LEU A 4 5.24 15.55 -3.91
C LEU A 4 4.04 15.51 -4.86
N ALA A 5 3.45 14.32 -5.05
CA ALA A 5 2.26 14.15 -5.87
C ALA A 5 1.10 15.05 -5.40
N ARG A 6 0.92 15.20 -4.09
CA ARG A 6 0.00 16.19 -3.50
C ARG A 6 0.33 17.62 -3.95
N ARG A 7 1.58 18.07 -3.76
CA ARG A 7 1.97 19.45 -4.07
C ARG A 7 1.86 19.80 -5.56
N THR A 8 2.04 18.81 -6.44
CA THR A 8 1.96 18.99 -7.89
C THR A 8 0.63 18.56 -8.50
N ASN A 9 -0.35 18.18 -7.67
CA ASN A 9 -1.64 17.63 -8.11
C ASN A 9 -1.51 16.48 -9.13
N ALA A 10 -0.50 15.62 -8.95
CA ALA A 10 -0.26 14.50 -9.84
C ALA A 10 -1.05 13.26 -9.40
N LYS A 11 -1.43 12.42 -10.37
CA LYS A 11 -1.89 11.05 -10.09
C LYS A 11 -0.72 10.25 -9.53
N PHE A 12 -0.98 9.44 -8.51
CA PHE A 12 0.01 8.62 -7.85
C PHE A 12 -0.46 7.17 -7.83
N LEU A 13 0.37 6.26 -8.32
CA LEU A 13 0.18 4.81 -8.23
C LEU A 13 1.31 4.26 -7.36
N PHE A 14 0.95 3.46 -6.36
CA PHE A 14 1.92 2.73 -5.55
C PHE A 14 1.96 1.28 -6.00
N ALA A 15 3.09 0.85 -6.58
CA ALA A 15 3.30 -0.55 -6.90
C ALA A 15 3.70 -1.33 -5.64
N SER A 16 2.72 -2.02 -5.05
CA SER A 16 2.92 -2.91 -3.91
C SER A 16 3.49 -4.27 -4.36
N THR A 17 3.34 -5.31 -3.55
CA THR A 17 3.87 -6.65 -3.81
C THR A 17 3.11 -7.69 -2.99
N SER A 18 3.09 -8.93 -3.46
CA SER A 18 2.56 -10.08 -2.72
C SER A 18 3.31 -10.38 -1.42
N GLU A 19 4.55 -9.88 -1.24
CA GLU A 19 5.31 -10.08 0.00
C GLU A 19 4.61 -9.47 1.24
N ILE A 20 3.67 -8.53 1.06
CA ILE A 20 2.87 -8.01 2.19
C ILE A 20 1.93 -9.07 2.79
N TYR A 21 1.66 -10.15 2.05
CA TYR A 21 0.91 -11.30 2.54
C TYR A 21 1.76 -12.20 3.44
N GLY A 22 3.10 -12.13 3.36
CA GLY A 22 4.02 -12.87 4.22
C GLY A 22 3.95 -14.39 4.03
N ASP A 23 3.71 -15.12 5.13
CA ASP A 23 3.48 -16.56 5.13
C ASP A 23 1.96 -16.85 5.25
N PRO A 24 1.23 -16.85 4.12
CA PRO A 24 -0.23 -16.81 4.13
C PRO A 24 -0.85 -18.12 4.62
N GLU A 25 -1.85 -18.01 5.48
CA GLU A 25 -2.63 -19.15 5.99
C GLU A 25 -3.79 -19.54 5.05
N VAL A 26 -3.99 -18.79 3.96
CA VAL A 26 -5.12 -18.94 3.03
C VAL A 26 -4.63 -19.02 1.59
N HIS A 27 -5.29 -19.84 0.76
CA HIS A 27 -5.01 -19.98 -0.67
C HIS A 27 -6.30 -20.07 -1.51
N PRO A 28 -6.45 -19.28 -2.61
CA PRO A 28 -5.57 -18.17 -3.02
C PRO A 28 -5.60 -17.01 -2.01
N GLN A 29 -4.68 -16.05 -2.13
CA GLN A 29 -4.62 -14.90 -1.23
C GLN A 29 -5.54 -13.78 -1.75
N PRO A 30 -6.71 -13.53 -1.14
CA PRO A 30 -7.54 -12.39 -1.52
C PRO A 30 -6.91 -11.09 -1.00
N GLU A 31 -7.23 -9.96 -1.63
CA GLU A 31 -6.79 -8.63 -1.21
C GLU A 31 -7.36 -8.20 0.16
N SER A 32 -8.40 -8.90 0.62
CA SER A 32 -8.93 -8.74 1.98
C SER A 32 -8.07 -9.42 3.05
N TYR A 33 -7.12 -10.27 2.67
CA TYR A 33 -6.21 -10.92 3.60
C TYR A 33 -5.19 -9.92 4.15
N TRP A 34 -5.06 -9.87 5.47
CA TRP A 34 -4.21 -8.89 6.15
C TRP A 34 -2.71 -9.20 6.06
N GLY A 35 -2.35 -10.42 5.70
CA GLY A 35 -0.97 -10.90 5.71
C GLY A 35 -0.50 -11.39 7.07
N ASN A 36 0.45 -12.32 7.04
CA ASN A 36 1.15 -12.86 8.19
C ASN A 36 2.65 -12.63 8.02
N VAL A 37 3.11 -11.45 8.41
CA VAL A 37 4.48 -10.96 8.18
C VAL A 37 5.22 -10.86 9.52
N ASN A 38 6.50 -11.23 9.54
CA ASN A 38 7.37 -11.04 10.70
C ASN A 38 8.00 -9.63 10.67
N PRO A 39 7.65 -8.72 11.60
CA PRO A 39 8.05 -7.31 11.55
C PRO A 39 9.52 -7.06 11.92
N VAL A 40 10.25 -8.09 12.40
CA VAL A 40 11.66 -7.99 12.78
C VAL A 40 12.53 -9.06 12.12
N GLY A 41 11.97 -9.78 11.15
CA GLY A 41 12.68 -10.78 10.36
C GLY A 41 13.70 -10.16 9.40
N PRO A 42 14.57 -10.98 8.77
CA PRO A 42 15.59 -10.49 7.84
C PRO A 42 15.01 -9.79 6.59
N ARG A 43 13.75 -10.07 6.24
CA ARG A 43 13.01 -9.43 5.13
C ARG A 43 12.12 -8.27 5.56
N ALA A 44 11.99 -8.00 6.87
CA ALA A 44 11.06 -7.00 7.40
C ALA A 44 11.28 -5.61 6.82
N CYS A 45 12.53 -5.24 6.51
CA CYS A 45 12.83 -3.95 5.90
C CYS A 45 12.12 -3.74 4.56
N TYR A 46 11.87 -4.81 3.79
CA TYR A 46 11.15 -4.77 2.53
C TYR A 46 9.64 -4.91 2.78
N ASP A 47 9.23 -5.96 3.49
CA ASP A 47 7.82 -6.33 3.66
C ASP A 47 7.03 -5.23 4.40
N GLU A 48 7.57 -4.75 5.53
CA GLU A 48 6.94 -3.67 6.31
C GLU A 48 7.01 -2.33 5.58
N SER A 49 8.04 -2.08 4.75
CA SER A 49 8.11 -0.85 3.96
C SER A 49 6.97 -0.78 2.94
N LYS A 50 6.59 -1.93 2.37
CA LYS A 50 5.48 -2.02 1.41
C LYS A 50 4.13 -1.86 2.10
N ARG A 51 3.94 -2.49 3.27
CA ARG A 51 2.76 -2.29 4.13
C ARG A 51 2.60 -0.83 4.58
N LEU A 52 3.71 -0.19 4.98
CA LEU A 52 3.72 1.23 5.31
C LEU A 52 3.38 2.11 4.09
N GLY A 53 3.91 1.76 2.91
CA GLY A 53 3.62 2.47 1.67
C GLY A 53 2.14 2.48 1.30
N GLU A 54 1.45 1.35 1.44
CA GLU A 54 -0.01 1.27 1.28
C GLU A 54 -0.76 2.11 2.31
N THR A 55 -0.36 1.99 3.59
CA THR A 55 -0.94 2.75 4.69
C THR A 55 -0.83 4.26 4.44
N MET A 56 0.35 4.73 4.05
CA MET A 56 0.58 6.14 3.73
C MET A 56 -0.26 6.59 2.53
N THR A 57 -0.35 5.77 1.48
CA THR A 57 -1.14 6.09 0.29
C THR A 57 -2.63 6.23 0.63
N TYR A 58 -3.17 5.28 1.40
CA TYR A 58 -4.56 5.31 1.83
C TYR A 58 -4.86 6.45 2.81
N ALA A 59 -3.93 6.76 3.73
CA ALA A 59 -4.06 7.88 4.65
C ALA A 59 -4.15 9.22 3.91
N TYR A 60 -3.32 9.44 2.88
CA TYR A 60 -3.37 10.65 2.06
C TYR A 60 -4.66 10.75 1.23
N PHE A 61 -5.18 9.62 0.74
CA PHE A 61 -6.45 9.57 0.02
C PHE A 61 -7.65 9.90 0.92
N ARG A 62 -7.69 9.32 2.13
CA ARG A 62 -8.79 9.51 3.09
C ARG A 62 -8.80 10.89 3.73
N HIS A 63 -7.66 11.56 3.80
CA HIS A 63 -7.57 12.84 4.47
C HIS A 63 -8.15 13.95 3.57
N PRO A 64 -9.24 14.64 3.98
CA PRO A 64 -10.06 15.49 3.11
C PRO A 64 -9.35 16.73 2.53
N ASN A 65 -8.13 17.02 2.99
CA ASN A 65 -7.32 18.18 2.60
C ASN A 65 -5.95 17.77 2.00
N MET A 66 -5.70 16.47 1.83
CA MET A 66 -4.38 15.97 1.42
C MET A 66 -4.33 15.49 -0.03
N MET A 67 -5.41 15.03 -0.64
CA MET A 67 -5.43 14.70 -2.08
C MET A 67 -6.79 14.97 -2.72
N ASN A 68 -6.82 15.75 -3.81
CA ASN A 68 -7.97 15.84 -4.72
C ASN A 68 -7.95 14.63 -5.67
N ILE A 69 -8.22 13.44 -5.15
CA ILE A 69 -8.38 12.25 -6.00
C ILE A 69 -9.85 12.12 -6.34
N SER A 70 -10.19 12.33 -7.62
CA SER A 70 -11.41 11.75 -8.18
C SER A 70 -11.36 10.24 -7.98
N ASN A 71 -12.43 9.65 -7.45
CA ASN A 71 -12.62 8.27 -6.96
C ASN A 71 -12.18 7.06 -7.85
N SER A 72 -11.25 7.16 -8.79
CA SER A 72 -11.07 6.15 -9.84
C SER A 72 -9.79 5.33 -9.83
N SER A 73 -8.90 5.39 -8.82
CA SER A 73 -7.75 4.48 -8.80
C SER A 73 -7.17 4.28 -7.40
N LEU A 74 -7.78 3.36 -6.67
CA LEU A 74 -7.19 2.72 -5.49
C LEU A 74 -7.40 1.20 -5.61
N TYR A 75 -7.13 0.69 -6.81
CA TYR A 75 -6.97 -0.73 -7.03
C TYR A 75 -5.46 -0.96 -6.97
N MET A 76 -4.99 -1.45 -5.82
CA MET A 76 -3.63 -1.89 -5.64
C MET A 76 -3.47 -3.18 -6.46
N GLU A 77 -3.09 -3.06 -7.73
CA GLU A 77 -2.69 -4.24 -8.51
C GLU A 77 -1.41 -4.81 -7.89
N GLN A 78 -1.58 -5.88 -7.13
CA GLN A 78 -0.49 -6.74 -6.67
C GLN A 78 -0.23 -7.76 -7.78
N LEU A 79 0.82 -7.51 -8.57
CA LEU A 79 1.41 -8.50 -9.48
C LEU A 79 2.20 -9.55 -8.71
#